data_AF-A0A7C6XY62-F1
#
_entry.id   AF-A0A7C6XY62-F1
#
_cell.length_a   1.000
_cell.length_b   1.000
_cell.length_c   1.000
_cell.angle_alpha   90.00
_cell.angle_beta   90.00
_cell.angle_gamma   90.00
#
_symmetry.space_group_name_H-M   'P 1'
#
loop_
_entity.id
_entity.type
_entity.pdbx_description
1 polymer ?
#
loop_
_entity_poly.entity_id
_entity_poly.type
_entity_poly.pdbx_seq_one_letter_code
_entity_poly.pdbx_strand_id
1 'polypeptide(L)'
;MSPVLQNTPNMSWLDEELRKEKAIVEGLRDTIEKQQVMITDQTQRIMGLEDRLAKLQAQLLRIPEVEESIQHTRDEIVSMIADLRQEQQKREAEFLRNRQAEREQELRAIQALQVEMQQFSSLEQAVAARQAEDQRLGELIARLQQDLEGITKQISQGEEGRRRLADAIEKSGLEVKQNAQDIEEMRKHRQDTVSRLLSIENTLPRLEQQLAEIQNMRQELTAQQDELLENQRISERVRAQTMTEWGRKLEGFGQQLETWAEQLRYFTDQHEKNRRLLREIQELAQDVSQQQDRLRQLQRISEEQMQRELREWRSENDRRWAQEVERRDQPWKAQAQHNDAQERRLTTLEEGQEGLSNMLRSLEERINTLREDLVSDADKMKWVQRRAWVGFAETLQEVITEVRSAFDDDSPSR
;
A
#
# COMPACT_ATOMS: atom_id res chain seq x y z
N MET A 1 297.19 11.71 -15.18
CA MET A 1 297.51 10.28 -15.37
C MET A 1 296.43 9.73 -16.37
N SER A 2 296.46 9.85 -17.75
CA SER A 2 297.08 9.13 -18.95
C SER A 2 296.59 7.67 -19.20
N PRO A 3 296.75 6.91 -20.33
CA PRO A 3 297.15 7.12 -21.75
C PRO A 3 296.33 6.36 -22.88
N VAL A 4 296.31 6.87 -24.15
CA VAL A 4 296.53 6.16 -25.48
C VAL A 4 295.48 5.13 -26.02
N LEU A 5 295.09 4.97 -27.32
CA LEU A 5 295.20 5.65 -28.65
C LEU A 5 294.27 4.96 -29.71
N GLN A 6 293.80 5.76 -30.70
CA GLN A 6 293.64 5.55 -32.18
C GLN A 6 292.51 4.73 -32.89
N ASN A 7 291.73 5.45 -33.75
CA ASN A 7 291.10 5.24 -35.10
C ASN A 7 290.22 3.97 -35.42
N THR A 8 289.05 3.93 -36.14
CA THR A 8 288.45 4.66 -37.31
C THR A 8 286.90 4.36 -37.48
N PRO A 9 286.14 5.04 -38.40
CA PRO A 9 284.71 5.46 -38.25
C PRO A 9 283.45 4.60 -38.63
N ASN A 10 283.39 3.26 -38.76
CA ASN A 10 282.27 2.61 -39.52
C ASN A 10 281.15 1.77 -38.80
N MET A 11 280.96 1.75 -37.47
CA MET A 11 280.08 0.74 -36.81
C MET A 11 278.92 1.22 -35.91
N SER A 12 278.83 2.50 -35.53
CA SER A 12 277.79 2.98 -34.59
C SER A 12 276.35 2.98 -35.15
N TRP A 13 276.17 2.75 -36.45
CA TRP A 13 274.86 2.64 -37.08
C TRP A 13 274.06 1.41 -36.59
N LEU A 14 274.76 0.37 -36.11
CA LEU A 14 274.09 -0.86 -35.67
C LEU A 14 273.37 -0.74 -34.32
N ASP A 15 273.83 0.10 -33.40
CA ASP A 15 273.25 0.18 -32.04
C ASP A 15 271.91 0.94 -32.01
N GLU A 16 271.73 1.91 -32.89
CA GLU A 16 270.49 2.70 -32.99
C GLU A 16 269.32 1.84 -33.48
N GLU A 17 269.60 0.86 -34.35
CA GLU A 17 268.60 -0.03 -34.91
C GLU A 17 268.04 -1.00 -33.85
N LEU A 18 268.85 -1.40 -32.86
CA LEU A 18 268.43 -2.29 -31.78
C LEU A 18 267.41 -1.64 -30.83
N ARG A 19 267.48 -0.31 -30.65
CA ARG A 19 266.59 0.40 -29.73
C ARG A 19 265.17 0.55 -30.29
N LYS A 20 265.05 0.68 -31.62
CA LYS A 20 263.75 0.73 -32.32
C LYS A 20 262.99 -0.57 -32.23
N GLU A 21 263.65 -1.72 -32.38
CA GLU A 21 262.97 -3.01 -32.30
C GLU A 21 262.29 -3.23 -30.94
N LYS A 22 262.92 -2.85 -29.82
CA LYS A 22 262.31 -2.97 -28.49
C LYS A 22 261.01 -2.18 -28.34
N ALA A 23 260.95 -0.98 -28.90
CA ALA A 23 259.73 -0.16 -28.89
C ALA A 23 258.61 -0.81 -29.71
N ILE A 24 258.97 -1.46 -30.83
CA ILE A 24 258.01 -2.18 -31.66
C ILE A 24 257.47 -3.41 -30.91
N VAL A 25 258.34 -4.15 -30.21
CA VAL A 25 257.93 -5.34 -29.45
C VAL A 25 256.98 -5.00 -28.29
N GLU A 26 257.26 -3.92 -27.54
CA GLU A 26 256.37 -3.52 -26.43
C GLU A 26 255.00 -3.07 -26.95
N GLY A 27 254.97 -2.35 -28.08
CA GLY A 27 253.72 -1.94 -28.74
C GLY A 27 252.89 -3.13 -29.24
N LEU A 28 253.55 -4.18 -29.72
CA LEU A 28 252.90 -5.43 -30.12
C LEU A 28 252.32 -6.18 -28.92
N ARG A 29 252.98 -6.15 -27.76
CA ARG A 29 252.45 -6.73 -26.53
C ARG A 29 251.17 -6.05 -26.06
N ASP A 30 251.16 -4.73 -26.04
CA ASP A 30 249.99 -3.96 -25.60
C ASP A 30 248.79 -4.13 -26.56
N THR A 31 249.05 -4.40 -27.84
CA THR A 31 248.00 -4.76 -28.81
C THR A 31 247.49 -6.17 -28.60
N ILE A 32 248.36 -7.13 -28.25
CA ILE A 32 247.96 -8.50 -27.92
C ILE A 32 247.06 -8.52 -26.67
N GLU A 33 247.38 -7.75 -25.64
CA GLU A 33 246.59 -7.72 -24.40
C GLU A 33 245.18 -7.10 -24.65
N LYS A 34 245.10 -6.03 -25.45
CA LYS A 34 243.83 -5.45 -25.92
C LYS A 34 243.02 -6.43 -26.79
N GLN A 35 243.70 -7.22 -27.63
CA GLN A 35 243.04 -8.26 -28.41
C GLN A 35 242.48 -9.38 -27.53
N GLN A 36 243.20 -9.79 -26.48
CA GLN A 36 242.74 -10.85 -25.58
C GLN A 36 241.45 -10.48 -24.84
N VAL A 37 241.35 -9.23 -24.35
CA VAL A 37 240.13 -8.71 -23.72
C VAL A 37 238.96 -8.66 -24.72
N MET A 38 239.21 -8.28 -25.97
CA MET A 38 238.18 -8.24 -27.01
C MET A 38 237.65 -9.64 -27.35
N ILE A 39 238.52 -10.65 -27.36
CA ILE A 39 238.14 -12.05 -27.62
C ILE A 39 237.23 -12.57 -26.49
N THR A 40 237.53 -12.27 -25.23
CA THR A 40 236.66 -12.67 -24.11
C THR A 40 235.27 -12.02 -24.18
N ASP A 41 235.18 -10.75 -24.55
CA ASP A 41 233.91 -10.03 -24.71
C ASP A 41 233.09 -10.56 -25.91
N GLN A 42 233.76 -10.86 -27.02
CA GLN A 42 233.14 -11.51 -28.18
C GLN A 42 232.57 -12.90 -27.84
N THR A 43 233.27 -13.67 -27.01
CA THR A 43 232.81 -15.02 -26.61
C THR A 43 231.52 -14.95 -25.78
N GLN A 44 231.42 -14.00 -24.82
CA GLN A 44 230.18 -13.79 -24.07
C GLN A 44 229.01 -13.35 -24.96
N ARG A 45 229.28 -12.54 -25.98
CA ARG A 45 228.27 -12.09 -26.94
C ARG A 45 227.78 -13.21 -27.85
N ILE A 46 228.66 -14.13 -28.24
CA ILE A 46 228.30 -15.32 -29.02
C ILE A 46 227.36 -16.22 -28.20
N MET A 47 227.68 -16.52 -26.94
CA MET A 47 226.78 -17.31 -26.07
C MET A 47 225.41 -16.66 -25.88
N GLY A 48 225.36 -15.32 -25.75
CA GLY A 48 224.10 -14.59 -25.65
C GLY A 48 223.26 -14.61 -26.93
N LEU A 49 223.88 -14.75 -28.10
CA LEU A 49 223.17 -14.91 -29.37
C LEU A 49 222.63 -16.32 -29.55
N GLU A 50 223.35 -17.35 -29.10
CA GLU A 50 222.92 -18.75 -29.16
C GLU A 50 221.68 -19.01 -28.31
N ASP A 51 221.60 -18.48 -27.08
CA ASP A 51 220.41 -18.63 -26.22
C ASP A 51 219.15 -17.97 -26.82
N ARG A 52 219.33 -16.83 -27.53
CA ARG A 52 218.23 -16.19 -28.28
C ARG A 52 217.79 -17.00 -29.48
N LEU A 53 218.72 -17.65 -30.18
CA LEU A 53 218.43 -18.48 -31.33
C LEU A 53 217.62 -19.73 -30.94
N ALA A 54 217.98 -20.36 -29.81
CA ALA A 54 217.21 -21.48 -29.25
C ALA A 54 215.77 -21.09 -28.88
N LYS A 55 215.56 -19.91 -28.27
CA LYS A 55 214.21 -19.41 -27.94
C LYS A 55 213.36 -19.14 -29.19
N LEU A 56 213.95 -18.60 -30.25
CA LEU A 56 213.23 -18.37 -31.52
C LEU A 56 212.85 -19.68 -32.20
N GLN A 57 213.71 -20.70 -32.17
CA GLN A 57 213.37 -22.02 -32.72
C GLN A 57 212.19 -22.68 -31.98
N ALA A 58 212.13 -22.57 -30.65
CA ALA A 58 210.99 -23.09 -29.87
C ALA A 58 209.67 -22.35 -30.18
N GLN A 59 209.72 -21.04 -30.47
CA GLN A 59 208.54 -20.27 -30.87
C GLN A 59 208.05 -20.61 -32.28
N LEU A 60 208.98 -20.89 -33.21
CA LEU A 60 208.67 -21.30 -34.59
C LEU A 60 207.92 -22.65 -34.66
N LEU A 61 208.22 -23.58 -33.76
CA LEU A 61 207.52 -24.87 -33.68
C LEU A 61 206.04 -24.76 -33.25
N ARG A 62 205.61 -23.61 -32.70
CA ARG A 62 204.27 -23.40 -32.12
C ARG A 62 203.27 -22.70 -33.06
N ILE A 63 203.70 -22.29 -34.24
CA ILE A 63 202.86 -21.63 -35.26
C ILE A 63 201.79 -22.56 -35.86
N PRO A 64 202.03 -23.87 -36.13
CA PRO A 64 201.03 -24.76 -36.72
C PRO A 64 199.78 -24.96 -35.85
N GLU A 65 199.94 -25.05 -34.53
CA GLU A 65 198.81 -25.21 -33.59
C GLU A 65 197.87 -24.00 -33.60
N VAL A 66 198.41 -22.80 -33.83
CA VAL A 66 197.62 -21.57 -33.90
C VAL A 66 196.79 -21.52 -35.19
N GLU A 67 197.35 -21.94 -36.34
CA GLU A 67 196.62 -21.98 -37.62
C GLU A 67 195.43 -22.95 -37.57
N GLU A 68 195.58 -24.13 -36.96
CA GLU A 68 194.50 -25.10 -36.80
C GLU A 68 193.34 -24.56 -35.95
N SER A 69 193.66 -23.87 -34.84
CA SER A 69 192.64 -23.23 -33.99
C SER A 69 191.88 -22.10 -34.70
N ILE A 70 192.54 -21.39 -35.63
CA ILE A 70 191.91 -20.34 -36.45
C ILE A 70 191.00 -20.95 -37.52
N GLN A 71 191.36 -22.09 -38.11
CA GLN A 71 190.49 -22.78 -39.05
C GLN A 71 189.22 -23.30 -38.36
N HIS A 72 189.35 -23.92 -37.18
CA HIS A 72 188.20 -24.42 -36.44
C HIS A 72 187.21 -23.31 -36.08
N THR A 73 187.69 -22.19 -35.54
CA THR A 73 186.82 -21.05 -35.21
C THR A 73 186.15 -20.45 -36.45
N ARG A 74 186.85 -20.42 -37.59
CA ARG A 74 186.26 -19.99 -38.87
C ARG A 74 185.11 -20.91 -39.31
N ASP A 75 185.28 -22.22 -39.25
CA ASP A 75 184.26 -23.18 -39.68
C ASP A 75 183.02 -23.14 -38.76
N GLU A 76 183.21 -23.00 -37.45
CA GLU A 76 182.12 -22.79 -36.50
C GLU A 76 181.34 -21.49 -36.78
N ILE A 77 182.05 -20.38 -37.06
CA ILE A 77 181.41 -19.10 -37.42
C ILE A 77 180.61 -19.25 -38.72
N VAL A 78 181.13 -19.95 -39.73
CA VAL A 78 180.41 -20.19 -40.99
C VAL A 78 179.14 -21.01 -40.75
N SER A 79 179.20 -22.06 -39.92
CA SER A 79 178.03 -22.86 -39.54
C SER A 79 176.99 -22.02 -38.80
N MET A 80 177.40 -21.23 -37.82
CA MET A 80 176.49 -20.40 -37.03
C MET A 80 175.79 -19.32 -37.88
N ILE A 81 176.51 -18.75 -38.86
CA ILE A 81 175.92 -17.80 -39.81
C ILE A 81 174.89 -18.51 -40.72
N ALA A 82 175.16 -19.75 -41.14
CA ALA A 82 174.22 -20.54 -41.92
C ALA A 82 172.95 -20.87 -41.12
N ASP A 83 173.10 -21.29 -39.86
CA ASP A 83 171.98 -21.59 -38.96
C ASP A 83 171.13 -20.36 -38.66
N LEU A 84 171.76 -19.21 -38.38
CA LEU A 84 171.05 -17.93 -38.18
C LEU A 84 170.26 -17.51 -39.42
N ARG A 85 170.82 -17.69 -40.62
CA ARG A 85 170.09 -17.40 -41.86
C ARG A 85 168.88 -18.32 -42.04
N GLN A 86 169.02 -19.61 -41.72
CA GLN A 86 167.92 -20.55 -41.80
C GLN A 86 166.81 -20.25 -40.78
N GLU A 87 167.17 -19.89 -39.55
CA GLU A 87 166.20 -19.46 -38.53
C GLU A 87 165.46 -18.19 -38.97
N GLN A 88 166.16 -17.19 -39.51
CA GLN A 88 165.52 -15.96 -39.99
C GLN A 88 164.52 -16.25 -41.11
N GLN A 89 164.88 -17.07 -42.10
CA GLN A 89 163.95 -17.47 -43.16
C GLN A 89 162.74 -18.25 -42.62
N LYS A 90 162.91 -19.12 -41.63
CA LYS A 90 161.80 -19.83 -40.97
C LYS A 90 160.89 -18.85 -40.24
N ARG A 91 161.44 -17.92 -39.45
CA ARG A 91 160.66 -16.91 -38.72
C ARG A 91 159.88 -16.00 -39.66
N GLU A 92 160.47 -15.56 -40.77
CA GLU A 92 159.78 -14.76 -41.78
C GLU A 92 158.64 -15.55 -42.44
N ALA A 93 158.87 -16.81 -42.82
CA ALA A 93 157.84 -17.66 -43.39
C ALA A 93 156.70 -17.95 -42.40
N GLU A 94 157.03 -18.20 -41.13
CA GLU A 94 156.06 -18.40 -40.05
C GLU A 94 155.29 -17.11 -39.75
N PHE A 95 155.96 -15.95 -39.73
CA PHE A 95 155.30 -14.65 -39.56
C PHE A 95 154.28 -14.39 -40.68
N LEU A 96 154.65 -14.62 -41.94
CA LEU A 96 153.75 -14.46 -43.08
C LEU A 96 152.58 -15.44 -43.03
N ARG A 97 152.82 -16.70 -42.67
CA ARG A 97 151.75 -17.71 -42.49
C ARG A 97 150.81 -17.34 -41.35
N ASN A 98 151.34 -16.92 -40.20
CA ASN A 98 150.54 -16.48 -39.05
C ASN A 98 149.70 -15.26 -39.44
N ARG A 99 150.29 -14.30 -40.16
CA ARG A 99 149.56 -13.12 -40.63
C ARG A 99 148.45 -13.45 -41.63
N GLN A 100 148.67 -14.43 -42.50
CA GLN A 100 147.62 -14.94 -43.40
C GLN A 100 146.52 -15.66 -42.62
N ALA A 101 146.88 -16.52 -41.67
CA ALA A 101 145.92 -17.23 -40.82
C ALA A 101 145.08 -16.26 -39.96
N GLU A 102 145.69 -15.23 -39.38
CA GLU A 102 145.00 -14.15 -38.66
C GLU A 102 143.97 -13.44 -39.56
N ARG A 103 144.38 -13.03 -40.78
CA ARG A 103 143.47 -12.38 -41.73
C ARG A 103 142.33 -13.29 -42.16
N GLU A 104 142.60 -14.57 -42.41
CA GLU A 104 141.55 -15.53 -42.73
C GLU A 104 140.58 -15.73 -41.55
N GLN A 105 141.08 -15.76 -40.32
CA GLN A 105 140.26 -15.84 -39.11
C GLN A 105 139.41 -14.58 -38.93
N GLU A 106 139.99 -13.40 -39.10
CA GLU A 106 139.29 -12.11 -39.07
C GLU A 106 138.20 -12.03 -40.15
N LEU A 107 138.50 -12.45 -41.38
CA LEU A 107 137.50 -12.49 -42.47
C LEU A 107 136.35 -13.45 -42.16
N ARG A 108 136.63 -14.63 -41.58
CA ARG A 108 135.58 -15.56 -41.14
C ARG A 108 134.72 -14.96 -40.03
N ALA A 109 135.33 -14.26 -39.07
CA ALA A 109 134.59 -13.57 -38.01
C ALA A 109 133.70 -12.45 -38.57
N ILE A 110 134.20 -11.66 -39.53
CA ILE A 110 133.41 -10.63 -40.21
C ILE A 110 132.24 -11.24 -40.99
N GLN A 111 132.46 -12.34 -41.71
CA GLN A 111 131.40 -13.03 -42.43
C GLN A 111 130.33 -13.59 -41.48
N ALA A 112 130.74 -14.16 -40.34
CA ALA A 112 129.81 -14.63 -39.31
C ALA A 112 128.96 -13.47 -38.77
N LEU A 113 129.59 -12.33 -38.46
CA LEU A 113 128.88 -11.13 -38.01
C LEU A 113 127.92 -10.58 -39.07
N GLN A 114 128.27 -10.63 -40.36
CA GLN A 114 127.37 -10.22 -41.45
C GLN A 114 126.15 -11.12 -41.55
N VAL A 115 126.31 -12.43 -41.39
CA VAL A 115 125.18 -13.38 -41.37
C VAL A 115 124.29 -13.13 -40.15
N GLU A 116 124.86 -12.88 -38.98
CA GLU A 116 124.10 -12.49 -37.79
C GLU A 116 123.34 -11.17 -38.00
N MET A 117 123.98 -10.14 -38.59
CA MET A 117 123.30 -8.89 -38.95
C MET A 117 122.14 -9.08 -39.94
N GLN A 118 122.25 -10.01 -40.89
CA GLN A 118 121.12 -10.37 -41.77
C GLN A 118 119.99 -11.08 -41.02
N GLN A 119 120.28 -11.82 -39.95
CA GLN A 119 119.22 -12.38 -39.10
C GLN A 119 118.49 -11.28 -38.32
N PHE A 120 119.20 -10.25 -37.83
CA PHE A 120 118.58 -9.10 -37.18
C PHE A 120 117.58 -8.38 -38.10
N SER A 121 117.90 -8.17 -39.38
CA SER A 121 116.95 -7.55 -40.31
C SER A 121 115.70 -8.40 -40.56
N SER A 122 115.82 -9.73 -40.55
CA SER A 122 114.66 -10.64 -40.62
C SER A 122 113.79 -10.56 -39.35
N LEU A 123 114.40 -10.39 -38.18
CA LEU A 123 113.68 -10.21 -36.91
C LEU A 123 112.95 -8.86 -36.87
N GLU A 124 113.56 -7.78 -37.36
CA GLU A 124 112.90 -6.47 -37.48
C GLU A 124 111.63 -6.54 -38.35
N GLN A 125 111.69 -7.25 -39.48
CA GLN A 125 110.52 -7.48 -40.33
C GLN A 125 109.43 -8.29 -39.61
N ALA A 126 109.81 -9.33 -38.85
CA ALA A 126 108.85 -10.12 -38.07
C ALA A 126 108.21 -9.28 -36.94
N VAL A 127 108.95 -8.39 -36.29
CA VAL A 127 108.44 -7.47 -35.28
C VAL A 127 107.48 -6.46 -35.90
N ALA A 128 107.81 -5.87 -37.05
CA ALA A 128 106.92 -4.97 -37.77
C ALA A 128 105.63 -5.66 -38.21
N ALA A 129 105.71 -6.88 -38.73
CA ALA A 129 104.54 -7.68 -39.08
C ALA A 129 103.67 -7.99 -37.85
N ARG A 130 104.29 -8.27 -36.71
CA ARG A 130 103.56 -8.52 -35.46
C ARG A 130 102.91 -7.26 -34.91
N GLN A 131 103.58 -6.10 -34.95
CA GLN A 131 102.99 -4.81 -34.58
C GLN A 131 101.79 -4.46 -35.46
N ALA A 132 101.86 -4.73 -36.77
CA ALA A 132 100.73 -4.54 -37.68
C ALA A 132 99.55 -5.46 -37.33
N GLU A 133 99.81 -6.73 -36.98
CA GLU A 133 98.75 -7.64 -36.55
C GLU A 133 98.18 -7.25 -35.18
N ASP A 134 99.00 -6.79 -34.23
CA ASP A 134 98.52 -6.29 -32.93
C ASP A 134 97.63 -5.04 -33.10
N GLN A 135 97.97 -4.14 -34.03
CA GLN A 135 97.10 -3.02 -34.40
C GLN A 135 95.79 -3.51 -35.02
N ARG A 136 95.85 -4.47 -35.95
CA ARG A 136 94.66 -5.06 -36.60
C ARG A 136 93.74 -5.75 -35.58
N LEU A 137 94.32 -6.51 -34.66
CA LEU A 137 93.60 -7.15 -33.55
C LEU A 137 93.00 -6.10 -32.61
N GLY A 138 93.74 -5.04 -32.31
CA GLY A 138 93.25 -3.90 -31.52
C GLY A 138 92.02 -3.24 -32.16
N GLU A 139 92.05 -2.99 -33.46
CA GLU A 139 90.89 -2.45 -34.21
C GLU A 139 89.71 -3.42 -34.20
N LEU A 140 89.96 -4.72 -34.38
CA LEU A 140 88.91 -5.74 -34.37
C LEU A 140 88.25 -5.86 -32.98
N ILE A 141 89.05 -5.81 -31.91
CA ILE A 141 88.57 -5.77 -30.53
C ILE A 141 87.74 -4.51 -30.28
N ALA A 142 88.20 -3.34 -30.74
CA ALA A 142 87.45 -2.09 -30.59
C ALA A 142 86.09 -2.14 -31.31
N ARG A 143 86.04 -2.71 -32.52
CA ARG A 143 84.77 -2.93 -33.23
C ARG A 143 83.85 -3.90 -32.48
N LEU A 144 84.37 -5.01 -31.98
CA LEU A 144 83.59 -5.96 -31.19
C LEU A 144 83.05 -5.33 -29.90
N GLN A 145 83.82 -4.47 -29.23
CA GLN A 145 83.34 -3.73 -28.07
C GLN A 145 82.20 -2.78 -28.44
N GLN A 146 82.32 -2.06 -29.55
CA GLN A 146 81.25 -1.19 -30.04
C GLN A 146 79.98 -1.98 -30.41
N ASP A 147 80.13 -3.13 -31.06
CA ASP A 147 79.01 -4.02 -31.39
C ASP A 147 78.34 -4.57 -30.13
N LEU A 148 79.12 -4.99 -29.12
CA LEU A 148 78.60 -5.44 -27.82
C LEU A 148 77.86 -4.33 -27.07
N GLU A 149 78.37 -3.10 -27.08
CA GLU A 149 77.66 -1.95 -26.52
C GLU A 149 76.34 -1.68 -27.27
N GLY A 150 76.36 -1.80 -28.60
CA GLY A 150 75.18 -1.68 -29.45
C GLY A 150 74.11 -2.73 -29.11
N ILE A 151 74.51 -4.00 -29.02
CA ILE A 151 73.64 -5.11 -28.62
C ILE A 151 73.10 -4.89 -27.20
N THR A 152 73.94 -4.45 -26.26
CA THR A 152 73.52 -4.19 -24.87
C THR A 152 72.45 -3.10 -24.83
N LYS A 153 72.62 -2.01 -25.59
CA LYS A 153 71.60 -0.95 -25.72
C LYS A 153 70.32 -1.44 -26.38
N GLN A 154 70.41 -2.29 -27.40
CA GLN A 154 69.22 -2.89 -28.03
C GLN A 154 68.46 -3.81 -27.08
N ILE A 155 69.17 -4.61 -26.28
CA ILE A 155 68.58 -5.47 -25.25
C ILE A 155 67.87 -4.61 -24.20
N SER A 156 68.52 -3.56 -23.68
CA SER A 156 67.90 -2.69 -22.66
C SER A 156 66.65 -1.98 -23.20
N GLN A 157 66.69 -1.47 -24.44
CA GLN A 157 65.52 -0.88 -25.10
C GLN A 157 64.40 -1.90 -25.33
N GLY A 158 64.75 -3.13 -25.71
CA GLY A 158 63.81 -4.23 -25.87
C GLY A 158 63.15 -4.63 -24.55
N GLU A 159 63.91 -4.67 -23.45
CA GLU A 159 63.39 -4.92 -22.11
C GLU A 159 62.45 -3.81 -21.64
N GLU A 160 62.79 -2.54 -21.85
CA GLU A 160 61.89 -1.42 -21.57
C GLU A 160 60.60 -1.49 -22.39
N GLY A 161 60.71 -1.81 -23.69
CA GLY A 161 59.55 -2.02 -24.56
C GLY A 161 58.66 -3.16 -24.08
N ARG A 162 59.24 -4.28 -23.66
CA ARG A 162 58.51 -5.41 -23.06
C ARG A 162 57.84 -5.03 -21.75
N ARG A 163 58.50 -4.26 -20.89
CA ARG A 163 57.88 -3.76 -19.64
C ARG A 163 56.69 -2.87 -19.93
N ARG A 164 56.83 -1.88 -20.82
CA ARG A 164 55.71 -1.02 -21.23
C ARG A 164 54.54 -1.80 -21.83
N LEU A 165 54.82 -2.83 -22.63
CA LEU A 165 53.79 -3.72 -23.18
C LEU A 165 53.12 -4.55 -22.07
N ALA A 166 53.88 -5.07 -21.11
CA ALA A 166 53.33 -5.80 -19.97
C ALA A 166 52.40 -4.90 -19.13
N ASP A 167 52.83 -3.68 -18.81
CA ASP A 167 52.02 -2.70 -18.07
C ASP A 167 50.74 -2.33 -18.85
N ALA A 168 50.85 -2.16 -20.17
CA ALA A 168 49.70 -1.88 -21.03
C ALA A 168 48.71 -3.05 -21.10
N ILE A 169 49.22 -4.29 -21.15
CA ILE A 169 48.40 -5.51 -21.12
C ILE A 169 47.71 -5.65 -19.77
N GLU A 170 48.40 -5.39 -18.66
CA GLU A 170 47.81 -5.41 -17.33
C GLU A 170 46.69 -4.37 -17.20
N LYS A 171 46.95 -3.13 -17.62
CA LYS A 171 45.94 -2.06 -17.63
C LYS A 171 44.73 -2.42 -18.50
N SER A 172 44.96 -2.91 -19.72
CA SER A 172 43.88 -3.36 -20.59
C SER A 172 43.09 -4.53 -19.98
N GLY A 173 43.76 -5.45 -19.29
CA GLY A 173 43.12 -6.55 -18.56
C GLY A 173 42.23 -6.06 -17.40
N LEU A 174 42.65 -5.01 -16.69
CA LEU A 174 41.83 -4.36 -15.66
C LEU A 174 40.61 -3.66 -16.27
N GLU A 175 40.79 -2.90 -17.36
CA GLU A 175 39.68 -2.25 -18.08
C GLU A 175 38.67 -3.27 -18.62
N VAL A 176 39.14 -4.39 -19.17
CA VAL A 176 38.27 -5.48 -19.64
C VAL A 176 37.49 -6.11 -18.48
N LYS A 177 38.11 -6.30 -17.31
CA LYS A 177 37.42 -6.80 -16.11
C LYS A 177 36.35 -5.83 -15.63
N GLN A 178 36.66 -4.52 -15.59
CA GLN A 178 35.69 -3.49 -15.20
C GLN A 178 34.50 -3.48 -16.17
N ASN A 179 34.77 -3.45 -17.49
CA ASN A 179 33.72 -3.51 -18.50
C ASN A 179 32.86 -4.76 -18.38
N ALA A 180 33.46 -5.92 -18.04
CA ALA A 180 32.70 -7.15 -17.81
C ALA A 180 31.78 -7.05 -16.58
N GLN A 181 32.22 -6.38 -15.51
CA GLN A 181 31.40 -6.11 -14.33
C GLN A 181 30.24 -5.17 -14.68
N ASP A 182 30.51 -4.06 -15.37
CA ASP A 182 29.49 -3.09 -15.79
C ASP A 182 28.43 -3.73 -16.70
N ILE A 183 28.85 -4.62 -17.62
CA ILE A 183 27.92 -5.39 -18.48
C ILE A 183 27.00 -6.28 -17.65
N GLU A 184 27.52 -6.94 -16.62
CA GLU A 184 26.73 -7.82 -15.75
C GLU A 184 25.74 -7.03 -14.89
N GLU A 185 26.14 -5.86 -14.36
CA GLU A 185 25.24 -4.95 -13.64
C GLU A 185 24.11 -4.44 -14.56
N MET A 186 24.44 -4.02 -15.78
CA MET A 186 23.45 -3.61 -16.77
C MET A 186 22.51 -4.75 -17.17
N ARG A 187 23.02 -5.99 -17.20
CA ARG A 187 22.19 -7.18 -17.45
C ARG A 187 21.18 -7.41 -16.33
N LYS A 188 21.58 -7.26 -15.06
CA LYS A 188 20.68 -7.36 -13.90
C LYS A 188 19.61 -6.26 -13.93
N HIS A 189 20.00 -5.01 -14.17
CA HIS A 189 19.04 -3.91 -14.30
C HIS A 189 18.02 -4.13 -15.42
N ARG A 190 18.47 -4.69 -16.56
CA ARG A 190 17.57 -5.07 -17.65
C ARG A 190 16.59 -6.15 -17.22
N GLN A 191 17.07 -7.20 -16.53
CA GLN A 191 16.21 -8.28 -16.04
C GLN A 191 15.16 -7.78 -15.05
N ASP A 192 15.54 -6.89 -14.13
CA ASP A 192 14.61 -6.26 -13.20
C ASP A 192 13.54 -5.44 -13.94
N THR A 193 13.96 -4.65 -14.94
CA THR A 193 13.03 -3.83 -15.75
C THR A 193 12.05 -4.71 -16.52
N VAL A 194 12.52 -5.81 -17.12
CA VAL A 194 11.67 -6.80 -17.79
C VAL A 194 10.68 -7.43 -16.81
N SER A 195 11.12 -7.80 -15.60
CA SER A 195 10.24 -8.38 -14.59
C SER A 195 9.12 -7.42 -14.15
N ARG A 196 9.44 -6.12 -14.02
CA ARG A 196 8.45 -5.06 -13.72
C ARG A 196 7.48 -4.87 -14.88
N LEU A 197 7.97 -4.88 -16.12
CA LEU A 197 7.14 -4.78 -17.32
C LEU A 197 6.13 -5.94 -17.38
N LEU A 198 6.59 -7.18 -17.18
CA LEU A 198 5.71 -8.35 -17.13
C LEU A 198 4.67 -8.25 -16.01
N SER A 199 5.03 -7.71 -14.85
CA SER A 199 4.06 -7.45 -13.78
C SER A 199 2.99 -6.44 -14.20
N ILE A 200 3.37 -5.37 -14.91
CA ILE A 200 2.43 -4.38 -15.43
C ILE A 200 1.52 -5.02 -16.48
N GLU A 201 2.08 -5.76 -17.44
CA GLU A 201 1.35 -6.51 -18.46
C GLU A 201 0.34 -7.48 -17.85
N ASN A 202 0.66 -8.11 -16.72
CA ASN A 202 -0.27 -8.98 -16.00
C ASN A 202 -1.40 -8.20 -15.27
N THR A 203 -1.14 -6.98 -14.81
CA THR A 203 -2.16 -6.14 -14.13
C THR A 203 -3.08 -5.40 -15.09
N LEU A 204 -2.63 -5.10 -16.31
CA LEU A 204 -3.39 -4.33 -17.29
C LEU A 204 -4.71 -4.99 -17.69
N PRO A 205 -4.78 -6.30 -18.03
CA PRO A 205 -6.05 -6.98 -18.34
C PRO A 205 -7.05 -6.95 -17.18
N ARG A 206 -6.55 -6.99 -15.94
CA ARG A 206 -7.41 -6.91 -14.75
C ARG A 206 -8.05 -5.52 -14.63
N LEU A 207 -7.28 -4.46 -14.91
CA LEU A 207 -7.81 -3.10 -14.94
C LEU A 207 -8.82 -2.90 -16.10
N GLU A 208 -8.54 -3.48 -17.26
CA GLU A 208 -9.47 -3.47 -18.40
C GLU A 208 -10.78 -4.20 -18.07
N GLN A 209 -10.70 -5.35 -17.40
CA GLN A 209 -11.88 -6.06 -16.92
C GLN A 209 -12.68 -5.22 -15.91
N GLN A 210 -12.01 -4.62 -14.91
CA GLN A 210 -12.67 -3.75 -13.93
C GLN A 210 -13.32 -2.53 -14.59
N LEU A 211 -12.69 -1.95 -15.61
CA LEU A 211 -13.26 -0.84 -16.37
C LEU A 211 -14.52 -1.29 -17.14
N ALA A 212 -14.48 -2.48 -17.77
CA ALA A 212 -15.64 -3.05 -18.45
C ALA A 212 -16.80 -3.32 -17.47
N GLU A 213 -16.51 -3.83 -16.27
CA GLU A 213 -17.51 -4.03 -15.21
C GLU A 213 -18.15 -2.70 -14.77
N ILE A 214 -17.36 -1.64 -14.58
CA ILE A 214 -17.88 -0.29 -14.25
C ILE A 214 -18.74 0.27 -15.39
N GLN A 215 -18.33 0.07 -16.64
CA GLN A 215 -19.11 0.50 -17.80
C GLN A 215 -20.46 -0.23 -17.87
N ASN A 216 -20.47 -1.54 -17.61
CA ASN A 216 -21.70 -2.34 -17.56
C ASN A 216 -22.61 -1.88 -16.41
N MET A 217 -22.08 -1.69 -15.19
CA MET A 217 -22.85 -1.16 -14.06
C MET A 217 -23.44 0.21 -14.37
N ARG A 218 -22.70 1.08 -15.07
CA ARG A 218 -23.22 2.39 -15.48
C ARG A 218 -24.38 2.25 -16.45
N GLN A 219 -24.27 1.36 -17.44
CA GLN A 219 -25.34 1.10 -18.40
C GLN A 219 -26.59 0.54 -17.71
N GLU A 220 -26.42 -0.41 -16.78
CA GLU A 220 -27.51 -0.98 -16.00
C GLU A 220 -28.19 0.07 -15.11
N LEU A 221 -27.41 0.92 -14.43
CA LEU A 221 -27.95 2.02 -13.62
C LEU A 221 -28.74 3.02 -14.47
N THR A 222 -28.24 3.38 -15.65
CA THR A 222 -28.98 4.25 -16.59
C THR A 222 -30.27 3.60 -17.04
N ALA A 223 -30.26 2.30 -17.38
CA ALA A 223 -31.47 1.57 -17.74
C ALA A 223 -32.50 1.52 -16.59
N GLN A 224 -32.05 1.26 -15.36
CA GLN A 224 -32.91 1.28 -14.16
C GLN A 224 -33.48 2.69 -13.89
N GLN A 225 -32.70 3.75 -14.12
CA GLN A 225 -33.17 5.12 -13.99
C GLN A 225 -34.25 5.45 -15.01
N ASP A 226 -34.06 5.06 -16.27
CA ASP A 226 -35.05 5.27 -17.33
C ASP A 226 -36.35 4.49 -17.04
N GLU A 227 -36.24 3.24 -16.57
CA GLU A 227 -37.39 2.44 -16.14
C GLU A 227 -38.14 3.08 -14.96
N LEU A 228 -37.42 3.58 -13.95
CA LEU A 228 -38.02 4.26 -12.81
C LEU A 228 -38.75 5.54 -13.24
N LEU A 229 -38.15 6.34 -14.12
CA LEU A 229 -38.78 7.55 -14.66
C LEU A 229 -40.04 7.20 -15.46
N GLU A 230 -40.02 6.15 -16.28
CA GLU A 230 -41.20 5.74 -17.04
C GLU A 230 -42.30 5.21 -16.09
N ASN A 231 -41.95 4.40 -15.09
CA ASN A 231 -42.89 3.94 -14.06
C ASN A 231 -43.52 5.10 -13.29
N GLN A 232 -42.74 6.14 -12.96
CA GLN A 232 -43.26 7.36 -12.34
C GLN A 232 -44.24 8.08 -13.28
N ARG A 233 -43.90 8.25 -14.56
CA ARG A 233 -44.78 8.88 -15.57
C ARG A 233 -46.09 8.12 -15.74
N ILE A 234 -46.04 6.78 -15.76
CA ILE A 234 -47.24 5.94 -15.83
C ILE A 234 -48.07 6.11 -14.57
N SER A 235 -47.46 6.03 -13.38
CA SER A 235 -48.15 6.24 -12.10
C SER A 235 -48.81 7.63 -12.03
N GLU A 236 -48.12 8.69 -12.45
CA GLU A 236 -48.67 10.04 -12.50
C GLU A 236 -49.86 10.14 -13.45
N ARG A 237 -49.76 9.53 -14.65
CA ARG A 237 -50.86 9.46 -15.61
C ARG A 237 -52.07 8.73 -15.02
N VAL A 238 -51.87 7.60 -14.35
CA VAL A 238 -52.94 6.85 -13.68
C VAL A 238 -53.55 7.68 -12.54
N ARG A 239 -52.74 8.32 -11.70
CA ARG A 239 -53.25 9.20 -10.63
C ARG A 239 -54.07 10.36 -11.21
N ALA A 240 -53.59 11.01 -12.27
CA ALA A 240 -54.33 12.07 -12.95
C ALA A 240 -55.67 11.55 -13.50
N GLN A 241 -55.68 10.41 -14.18
CA GLN A 241 -56.91 9.78 -14.67
C GLN A 241 -57.89 9.48 -13.51
N THR A 242 -57.44 8.80 -12.46
CA THR A 242 -58.30 8.52 -11.30
C THR A 242 -58.85 9.80 -10.66
N MET A 243 -58.04 10.86 -10.51
CA MET A 243 -58.50 12.14 -10.00
C MET A 243 -59.54 12.79 -10.90
N THR A 244 -59.40 12.71 -12.23
CA THR A 244 -60.43 13.19 -13.15
C THR A 244 -61.73 12.39 -13.04
N GLU A 245 -61.65 11.08 -12.85
CA GLU A 245 -62.83 10.23 -12.62
C GLU A 245 -63.52 10.54 -11.29
N TRP A 246 -62.75 10.73 -10.20
CA TRP A 246 -63.26 11.16 -8.91
C TRP A 246 -63.90 12.55 -9.00
N GLY A 247 -63.28 13.49 -9.72
CA GLY A 247 -63.85 14.80 -9.99
C GLY A 247 -65.23 14.70 -10.66
N ARG A 248 -65.35 13.88 -11.71
CA ARG A 248 -66.65 13.62 -12.38
C ARG A 248 -67.68 12.98 -11.45
N LYS A 249 -67.27 12.01 -10.62
CA LYS A 249 -68.18 11.37 -9.64
C LYS A 249 -68.67 12.38 -8.59
N LEU A 250 -67.79 13.22 -8.07
CA LEU A 250 -68.12 14.26 -7.10
C LEU A 250 -69.05 15.32 -7.71
N GLU A 251 -68.81 15.73 -8.96
CA GLU A 251 -69.71 16.62 -9.69
C GLU A 251 -71.10 15.99 -9.86
N GLY A 252 -71.17 14.70 -10.20
CA GLY A 252 -72.42 13.95 -10.24
C GLY A 252 -73.14 13.88 -8.89
N PHE A 253 -72.41 13.65 -7.79
CA PHE A 253 -72.99 13.71 -6.44
C PHE A 253 -73.46 15.13 -6.07
N GLY A 254 -72.72 16.16 -6.49
CA GLY A 254 -73.13 17.55 -6.33
C GLY A 254 -74.49 17.82 -6.98
N GLN A 255 -74.65 17.41 -8.24
CA GLN A 255 -75.93 17.53 -8.97
C GLN A 255 -77.07 16.76 -8.29
N GLN A 256 -76.79 15.54 -7.78
CA GLN A 256 -77.77 14.76 -7.02
C GLN A 256 -78.18 15.46 -5.72
N LEU A 257 -77.23 16.01 -4.97
CA LEU A 257 -77.50 16.76 -3.74
C LEU A 257 -78.33 18.02 -4.02
N GLU A 258 -78.06 18.72 -5.13
CA GLU A 258 -78.85 19.86 -5.56
C GLU A 258 -80.29 19.46 -5.88
N THR A 259 -80.47 18.35 -6.62
CA THR A 259 -81.79 17.77 -6.88
C THR A 259 -82.51 17.39 -5.58
N TRP A 260 -81.81 16.79 -4.61
CA TRP A 260 -82.39 16.43 -3.32
C TRP A 260 -82.75 17.66 -2.49
N ALA A 261 -81.93 18.70 -2.54
CA ALA A 261 -82.21 19.97 -1.88
C ALA A 261 -83.47 20.63 -2.48
N GLU A 262 -83.64 20.59 -3.80
CA GLU A 262 -84.86 21.04 -4.48
C GLU A 262 -86.08 20.20 -4.08
N GLN A 263 -85.95 18.86 -4.04
CA GLN A 263 -87.02 17.98 -3.59
C GLN A 263 -87.42 18.24 -2.13
N LEU A 264 -86.45 18.41 -1.23
CA LEU A 264 -86.70 18.76 0.18
C LEU A 264 -87.38 20.12 0.31
N ARG A 265 -86.97 21.12 -0.48
CA ARG A 265 -87.66 22.43 -0.55
C ARG A 265 -89.11 22.25 -1.01
N TYR A 266 -89.33 21.45 -2.06
CA TYR A 266 -90.68 21.13 -2.54
C TYR A 266 -91.54 20.45 -1.47
N PHE A 267 -91.04 19.39 -0.81
CA PHE A 267 -91.77 18.72 0.27
C PHE A 267 -92.03 19.65 1.45
N THR A 268 -91.09 20.53 1.81
CA THR A 268 -91.28 21.52 2.87
C THR A 268 -92.41 22.49 2.53
N ASP A 269 -92.43 23.02 1.30
CA ASP A 269 -93.52 23.88 0.80
C ASP A 269 -94.87 23.13 0.77
N GLN A 270 -94.89 21.87 0.34
CA GLN A 270 -96.10 21.03 0.40
C GLN A 270 -96.57 20.77 1.84
N HIS A 271 -95.64 20.53 2.78
CA HIS A 271 -95.97 20.36 4.19
C HIS A 271 -96.54 21.65 4.80
N GLU A 272 -96.00 22.81 4.45
CA GLU A 272 -96.55 24.10 4.86
C GLU A 272 -97.95 24.34 4.28
N LYS A 273 -98.15 24.07 2.99
CA LYS A 273 -99.47 24.14 2.32
C LYS A 273 -100.46 23.20 2.99
N ASN A 274 -100.10 21.94 3.23
CA ASN A 274 -100.93 20.97 3.93
C ASN A 274 -101.25 21.43 5.36
N ARG A 275 -100.30 22.05 6.09
CA ARG A 275 -100.57 22.64 7.41
C ARG A 275 -101.50 23.84 7.36
N ARG A 276 -101.48 24.63 6.28
CA ARG A 276 -102.45 25.72 6.07
C ARG A 276 -103.84 25.15 5.80
N LEU A 277 -103.95 24.20 4.87
CA LEU A 277 -105.20 23.48 4.59
C LEU A 277 -105.76 22.78 5.83
N LEU A 278 -104.93 22.14 6.66
CA LEU A 278 -105.38 21.54 7.92
C LEU A 278 -105.93 22.58 8.90
N ARG A 279 -105.32 23.77 8.98
CA ARG A 279 -105.84 24.90 9.78
C ARG A 279 -107.17 25.39 9.22
N GLU A 280 -107.27 25.59 7.91
CA GLU A 280 -108.51 25.97 7.24
C GLU A 280 -109.64 24.93 7.44
N ILE A 281 -109.32 23.63 7.40
CA ILE A 281 -110.28 22.55 7.70
C ILE A 281 -110.69 22.56 9.18
N GLN A 282 -109.76 22.81 10.11
CA GLN A 282 -110.07 22.93 11.53
C GLN A 282 -110.98 24.14 11.80
N GLU A 283 -110.69 25.28 11.17
CA GLU A 283 -111.54 26.49 11.22
C GLU A 283 -112.93 26.19 10.64
N LEU A 284 -113.01 25.55 9.47
CA LEU A 284 -114.28 25.14 8.86
C LEU A 284 -115.05 24.16 9.76
N ALA A 285 -114.39 23.19 10.38
CA ALA A 285 -115.02 22.25 11.30
C ALA A 285 -115.56 22.97 12.54
N GLN A 286 -114.82 23.96 13.06
CA GLN A 286 -115.27 24.81 14.16
C GLN A 286 -116.47 25.66 13.75
N ASP A 287 -116.46 26.25 12.56
CA ASP A 287 -117.57 27.03 12.00
C ASP A 287 -118.81 26.16 11.78
N VAL A 288 -118.66 24.95 11.25
CA VAL A 288 -119.76 23.98 11.07
C VAL A 288 -120.32 23.56 12.44
N SER A 289 -119.46 23.30 13.43
CA SER A 289 -119.92 23.01 14.80
C SER A 289 -120.72 24.19 15.38
N GLN A 290 -120.22 25.42 15.22
CA GLN A 290 -120.95 26.62 15.64
C GLN A 290 -122.28 26.77 14.89
N GLN A 291 -122.32 26.49 13.59
CA GLN A 291 -123.55 26.50 12.81
C GLN A 291 -124.53 25.42 13.26
N GLN A 292 -124.07 24.20 13.57
CA GLN A 292 -124.89 23.15 14.17
C GLN A 292 -125.44 23.57 15.53
N ASP A 293 -124.64 24.19 16.38
CA ASP A 293 -125.11 24.68 17.69
C ASP A 293 -126.11 25.83 17.52
N ARG A 294 -125.88 26.76 16.58
CA ARG A 294 -126.86 27.79 16.22
C ARG A 294 -128.15 27.17 15.68
N LEU A 295 -128.07 26.15 14.83
CA LEU A 295 -129.23 25.42 14.32
C LEU A 295 -129.98 24.70 15.45
N ARG A 296 -129.27 24.06 16.39
CA ARG A 296 -129.88 23.45 17.58
C ARG A 296 -130.54 24.49 18.47
N GLN A 297 -129.94 25.66 18.65
CA GLN A 297 -130.53 26.76 19.39
C GLN A 297 -131.77 27.32 18.69
N LEU A 298 -131.72 27.55 17.37
CA LEU A 298 -132.88 27.97 16.58
C LEU A 298 -134.00 26.94 16.63
N GLN A 299 -133.67 25.66 16.52
CA GLN A 299 -134.63 24.57 16.65
C GLN A 299 -135.26 24.59 18.05
N ARG A 300 -134.46 24.67 19.11
CA ARG A 300 -134.97 24.76 20.49
C ARG A 300 -135.85 25.99 20.72
N ILE A 301 -135.45 27.17 20.21
CA ILE A 301 -136.27 28.38 20.30
C ILE A 301 -137.58 28.20 19.54
N SER A 302 -137.55 27.58 18.35
CA SER A 302 -138.76 27.31 17.57
C SER A 302 -139.68 26.28 18.26
N GLU A 303 -139.11 25.25 18.90
CA GLU A 303 -139.84 24.28 19.72
C GLU A 303 -140.45 24.94 20.96
N GLU A 304 -139.70 25.83 21.64
CA GLU A 304 -140.19 26.59 22.79
C GLU A 304 -141.26 27.62 22.39
N GLN A 305 -141.18 28.23 21.21
CA GLN A 305 -142.22 29.08 20.63
C GLN A 305 -143.48 28.27 20.33
N MET A 306 -143.36 27.15 19.61
CA MET A 306 -144.47 26.23 19.35
C MET A 306 -145.13 25.75 20.65
N GLN A 307 -144.36 25.38 21.68
CA GLN A 307 -144.90 24.97 22.98
C GLN A 307 -145.56 26.12 23.75
N ARG A 308 -145.11 27.37 23.58
CA ARG A 308 -145.77 28.55 24.17
C ARG A 308 -147.09 28.83 23.47
N GLU A 309 -147.11 28.89 22.15
CA GLU A 309 -148.33 29.04 21.36
C GLU A 309 -149.37 27.96 21.68
N LEU A 310 -148.92 26.70 21.85
CA LEU A 310 -149.82 25.60 22.22
C LEU A 310 -150.42 25.76 23.64
N ARG A 311 -149.64 26.30 24.59
CA ARG A 311 -150.11 26.59 25.95
C ARG A 311 -151.09 27.75 25.98
N GLU A 312 -150.80 28.82 25.23
CA GLU A 312 -151.68 29.98 25.07
C GLU A 312 -152.98 29.59 24.37
N TRP A 313 -152.92 28.78 23.31
CA TRP A 313 -154.12 28.25 22.66
C TRP A 313 -154.97 27.41 23.62
N ARG A 314 -154.36 26.56 24.46
CA ARG A 314 -155.08 25.78 25.48
C ARG A 314 -155.75 26.70 26.51
N SER A 315 -155.04 27.69 27.06
CA SER A 315 -155.62 28.60 28.04
C SER A 315 -156.74 29.49 27.48
N GLU A 316 -156.61 29.94 26.22
CA GLU A 316 -157.64 30.67 25.49
C GLU A 316 -158.89 29.79 25.26
N ASN A 317 -158.69 28.52 24.91
CA ASN A 317 -159.77 27.57 24.69
C ASN A 317 -160.47 27.23 26.02
N ASP A 318 -159.73 26.99 27.10
CA ASP A 318 -160.28 26.78 28.44
C ASP A 318 -161.09 28.00 28.89
N ARG A 319 -160.64 29.23 28.57
CA ARG A 319 -161.36 30.47 28.85
C ARG A 319 -162.66 30.57 28.04
N ARG A 320 -162.67 30.17 26.76
CA ARG A 320 -163.88 30.10 25.93
C ARG A 320 -164.87 29.06 26.47
N TRP A 321 -164.39 27.89 26.86
CA TRP A 321 -165.21 26.85 27.48
C TRP A 321 -165.81 27.29 28.82
N ALA A 322 -165.04 28.00 29.66
CA ALA A 322 -165.55 28.57 30.90
C ALA A 322 -166.68 29.58 30.65
N GLN A 323 -166.54 30.46 29.65
CA GLN A 323 -167.58 31.41 29.26
C GLN A 323 -168.84 30.72 28.71
N GLU A 324 -168.69 29.65 27.94
CA GLU A 324 -169.83 28.91 27.38
C GLU A 324 -170.57 28.09 28.44
N VAL A 325 -169.85 27.54 29.43
CA VAL A 325 -170.44 26.90 30.62
C VAL A 325 -171.24 27.93 31.42
N GLU A 326 -170.67 29.10 31.68
CA GLU A 326 -171.33 30.16 32.46
C GLU A 326 -172.58 30.71 31.75
N ARG A 327 -172.55 30.83 30.42
CA ARG A 327 -173.72 31.19 29.59
C ARG A 327 -174.85 30.15 29.69
N ARG A 328 -174.52 28.86 29.72
CA ARG A 328 -175.50 27.76 29.84
C ARG A 328 -176.09 27.64 31.24
N ASP A 329 -175.37 28.07 32.27
CA ASP A 329 -175.75 27.94 33.68
C ASP A 329 -176.75 29.02 34.17
N GLN A 330 -176.75 30.20 33.53
CA GLN A 330 -177.67 31.29 33.88
C GLN A 330 -179.17 30.96 33.80
N PRO A 331 -179.70 30.29 32.74
CA PRO A 331 -181.13 29.93 32.70
C PRO A 331 -181.51 28.91 33.79
N TRP A 332 -180.62 27.99 34.17
CA TRP A 332 -180.88 27.02 35.24
C TRP A 332 -180.92 27.67 36.63
N LYS A 333 -180.04 28.65 36.91
CA LYS A 333 -180.05 29.41 38.17
C LYS A 333 -181.30 30.29 38.32
N ALA A 334 -181.79 30.87 37.22
CA ALA A 334 -183.05 31.63 37.22
C ALA A 334 -184.28 30.73 37.46
N GLN A 335 -184.29 29.52 36.88
CA GLN A 335 -185.36 28.54 37.07
C GLN A 335 -185.41 28.00 38.51
N ALA A 336 -184.25 27.74 39.13
CA ALA A 336 -184.15 27.26 40.52
C ALA A 336 -184.73 28.29 41.52
N GLN A 337 -184.44 29.58 41.35
CA GLN A 337 -184.99 30.64 42.20
C GLN A 337 -186.53 30.78 42.07
N HIS A 338 -187.08 30.49 40.89
CA HIS A 338 -188.52 30.53 40.67
C HIS A 338 -189.25 29.33 41.31
N ASN A 339 -188.59 28.17 41.38
CA ASN A 339 -189.12 26.98 42.05
C ASN A 339 -189.09 27.11 43.58
N ASP A 340 -187.99 27.61 44.17
CA ASP A 340 -187.88 27.86 45.62
C ASP A 340 -188.96 28.83 46.14
N ALA A 341 -189.35 29.81 45.32
CA ALA A 341 -190.42 30.76 45.65
C ALA A 341 -191.82 30.13 45.65
N GLN A 342 -192.05 29.11 44.82
CA GLN A 342 -193.30 28.36 44.77
C GLN A 342 -193.41 27.35 45.91
N GLU A 343 -192.31 26.70 46.28
CA GLU A 343 -192.26 25.71 47.35
C GLU A 343 -192.56 26.32 48.73
N ARG A 344 -192.06 27.54 49.00
CA ARG A 344 -192.39 28.31 50.22
C ARG A 344 -193.87 28.68 50.35
N ARG A 345 -194.63 28.76 49.25
CA ARG A 345 -196.08 29.02 49.28
C ARG A 345 -196.88 27.76 49.61
N LEU A 346 -196.39 26.59 49.18
CA LEU A 346 -197.01 25.30 49.47
C LEU A 346 -196.87 24.92 50.95
N THR A 347 -195.69 25.13 51.54
CA THR A 347 -195.47 24.86 52.97
C THR A 347 -196.38 25.67 53.89
N THR A 348 -196.66 26.94 53.56
CA THR A 348 -197.58 27.77 54.36
C THR A 348 -199.06 27.34 54.26
N LEU A 349 -199.45 26.66 53.18
CA LEU A 349 -200.81 26.12 53.01
C LEU A 349 -200.98 24.78 53.73
N GLU A 350 -199.93 23.96 53.78
CA GLU A 350 -199.92 22.65 54.46
C GLU A 350 -199.97 22.79 55.98
N GLU A 351 -199.23 23.75 56.56
CA GLU A 351 -199.28 24.04 58.02
C GLU A 351 -200.68 24.50 58.48
N GLY A 352 -201.44 25.18 57.62
CA GLY A 352 -202.81 25.60 57.91
C GLY A 352 -203.82 24.45 57.90
N GLN A 353 -203.57 23.42 57.10
CA GLN A 353 -204.46 22.26 57.00
C GLN A 353 -204.31 21.31 58.20
N GLU A 354 -203.09 21.17 58.72
CA GLU A 354 -202.78 20.30 59.86
C GLU A 354 -203.40 20.82 61.17
N GLY A 355 -203.50 22.15 61.33
CA GLY A 355 -204.16 22.79 62.47
C GLY A 355 -205.67 22.52 62.57
N LEU A 356 -206.37 22.41 61.43
CA LEU A 356 -207.81 22.11 61.39
C LEU A 356 -208.12 20.65 61.71
N SER A 357 -207.26 19.73 61.29
CA SER A 357 -207.40 18.29 61.54
C SER A 357 -207.34 17.96 63.04
N ASN A 358 -206.45 18.62 63.78
CA ASN A 358 -206.26 18.38 65.21
C ASN A 358 -207.46 18.85 66.07
N MET A 359 -208.20 19.87 65.64
CA MET A 359 -209.42 20.31 66.35
C MET A 359 -210.56 19.29 66.24
N LEU A 360 -210.75 18.67 65.07
CA LEU A 360 -211.81 17.68 64.83
C LEU A 360 -211.63 16.42 65.70
N ARG A 361 -210.39 15.95 65.86
CA ARG A 361 -210.06 14.78 66.67
C ARG A 361 -210.40 14.96 68.16
N SER A 362 -210.25 16.18 68.67
CA SER A 362 -210.55 16.49 70.08
C SER A 362 -212.06 16.49 70.43
N LEU A 363 -212.93 16.69 69.43
CA LEU A 363 -214.39 16.64 69.61
C LEU A 363 -214.91 15.20 69.63
N GLU A 364 -214.22 14.29 68.94
CA GLU A 364 -214.62 12.89 68.79
C GLU A 364 -214.39 12.07 70.08
N GLU A 365 -213.29 12.33 70.81
CA GLU A 365 -213.02 11.69 72.11
C GLU A 365 -214.05 12.06 73.19
N ARG A 366 -214.67 13.24 73.09
CA ARG A 366 -215.58 13.77 74.09
C ARG A 366 -217.02 13.24 73.97
N ILE A 367 -217.38 12.70 72.80
CA ILE A 367 -218.66 12.06 72.55
C ILE A 367 -218.65 10.59 73.02
N ASN A 368 -217.49 9.93 72.96
CA ASN A 368 -217.37 8.52 73.37
C ASN A 368 -217.46 8.31 74.89
N THR A 369 -216.95 9.25 75.69
CA THR A 369 -217.00 9.14 77.16
C THR A 369 -218.42 9.25 77.72
N LEU A 370 -219.26 10.10 77.15
CA LEU A 370 -220.67 10.22 77.56
C LEU A 370 -221.53 8.99 77.22
N ARG A 371 -221.06 8.15 76.27
CA ARG A 371 -221.77 6.95 75.84
C ARG A 371 -221.52 5.75 76.77
N GLU A 372 -220.35 5.68 77.38
CA GLU A 372 -219.98 4.60 78.31
C GLU A 372 -220.72 4.70 79.65
N ASP A 373 -220.98 5.91 80.14
CA ASP A 373 -221.69 6.13 81.41
C ASP A 373 -223.16 5.66 81.36
N LEU A 374 -223.83 5.75 80.21
CA LEU A 374 -225.22 5.31 80.02
C LEU A 374 -225.39 3.78 79.95
N VAL A 375 -224.32 3.05 79.63
CA VAL A 375 -224.35 1.57 79.53
C VAL A 375 -224.11 0.92 80.89
N SER A 376 -223.28 1.53 81.74
CA SER A 376 -222.98 1.07 83.11
C SER A 376 -224.22 0.99 84.01
N ASP A 377 -225.19 1.91 83.87
CA ASP A 377 -226.39 1.94 84.72
C ASP A 377 -227.47 0.93 84.28
N ALA A 378 -227.47 0.49 83.02
CA ALA A 378 -228.42 -0.49 82.50
C ALA A 378 -228.10 -1.94 82.91
N ASP A 379 -226.81 -2.25 83.13
CA ASP A 379 -226.36 -3.62 83.44
C ASP A 379 -226.46 -3.98 84.93
N LYS A 380 -226.46 -2.99 85.84
CA LYS A 380 -226.69 -3.22 87.28
C LYS A 380 -228.12 -3.71 87.59
N MET A 381 -229.12 -3.31 86.81
CA MET A 381 -230.51 -3.79 86.99
C MET A 381 -230.72 -5.24 86.54
N LYS A 382 -230.00 -5.71 85.51
CA LYS A 382 -230.16 -7.07 84.96
C LYS A 382 -229.51 -8.16 85.81
N TRP A 383 -228.49 -7.82 86.60
CA TRP A 383 -227.76 -8.78 87.44
C TRP A 383 -228.61 -9.31 88.62
N VAL A 384 -229.55 -8.52 89.14
CA VAL A 384 -230.45 -8.96 90.23
C VAL A 384 -231.51 -9.97 89.72
N GLN A 385 -231.85 -9.93 88.43
CA GLN A 385 -232.96 -10.71 87.87
C GLN A 385 -232.58 -12.17 87.49
N ARG A 386 -231.29 -12.47 87.25
CA ARG A 386 -230.84 -13.81 86.80
C ARG A 386 -230.43 -14.78 87.90
N ARG A 387 -230.09 -14.30 89.10
CA ARG A 387 -229.59 -15.17 90.18
C ARG A 387 -230.67 -16.09 90.79
N ALA A 388 -231.96 -15.83 90.54
CA ALA A 388 -233.06 -16.67 91.08
C ALA A 388 -233.41 -17.91 90.24
N TRP A 389 -233.01 -17.98 88.97
CA TRP A 389 -233.58 -18.94 88.00
C TRP A 389 -232.79 -20.24 87.76
N VAL A 390 -231.53 -20.35 88.21
CA VAL A 390 -230.66 -21.47 87.78
C VAL A 390 -230.43 -22.55 88.86
N GLY A 391 -230.82 -22.32 90.12
CA GLY A 391 -230.63 -23.33 91.18
C GLY A 391 -231.49 -24.60 91.08
N PHE A 392 -232.55 -24.65 90.26
CA PHE A 392 -233.49 -25.79 90.28
C PHE A 392 -233.32 -26.78 89.12
N ALA A 393 -232.56 -26.44 88.07
CA ALA A 393 -232.50 -27.24 86.84
C ALA A 393 -231.40 -28.34 86.84
N GLU A 394 -230.44 -28.32 87.77
CA GLU A 394 -229.27 -29.23 87.75
C GLU A 394 -229.54 -30.68 88.19
N THR A 395 -230.73 -31.04 88.69
CA THR A 395 -231.00 -32.44 89.12
C THR A 395 -231.42 -33.40 88.00
N LEU A 396 -231.69 -32.91 86.78
CA LEU A 396 -232.31 -33.73 85.72
C LEU A 396 -231.35 -34.42 84.75
N GLN A 397 -230.03 -34.19 84.83
CA GLN A 397 -229.11 -34.70 83.81
C GLN A 397 -228.31 -35.95 84.21
N GLU A 398 -228.44 -36.46 85.44
CA GLU A 398 -227.61 -37.58 85.92
C GLU A 398 -228.13 -39.00 85.57
N VAL A 399 -229.39 -39.18 85.14
CA VAL A 399 -229.96 -40.56 84.98
C VAL A 399 -229.94 -41.11 83.54
N ILE A 400 -229.86 -40.26 82.50
CA ILE A 400 -230.07 -40.75 81.11
C ILE A 400 -228.79 -41.33 80.46
N THR A 401 -227.62 -41.18 81.07
CA THR A 401 -226.36 -41.74 80.54
C THR A 401 -226.15 -43.24 80.79
N GLU A 402 -226.99 -43.92 81.57
CA GLU A 402 -226.79 -45.36 81.88
C GLU A 402 -227.42 -46.34 80.85
N VAL A 403 -228.11 -45.85 79.81
CA VAL A 403 -228.94 -46.71 78.94
C VAL A 403 -228.24 -47.32 77.73
N ARG A 404 -226.98 -47.03 77.38
CA ARG A 404 -226.49 -47.45 76.03
C ARG A 404 -225.16 -48.18 75.87
N SER A 405 -224.47 -48.60 76.93
CA SER A 405 -223.26 -49.43 76.82
C SER A 405 -223.44 -50.94 77.07
N ALA A 406 -224.66 -51.50 76.97
CA ALA A 406 -224.85 -52.96 77.04
C ALA A 406 -225.77 -53.49 75.93
N PHE A 407 -225.18 -54.29 75.02
CA PHE A 407 -225.82 -55.34 74.19
C PHE A 407 -226.78 -54.87 73.06
N ASP A 408 -226.76 -55.38 71.82
CA ASP A 408 -225.99 -56.43 71.18
C ASP A 408 -226.26 -56.42 69.65
N ASP A 409 -225.27 -56.90 68.91
CA ASP A 409 -225.30 -57.82 67.76
C ASP A 409 -225.90 -57.54 66.35
N ASP A 410 -225.06 -57.95 65.39
CA ASP A 410 -225.30 -58.79 64.20
C ASP A 410 -225.62 -58.24 62.78
N SER A 411 -224.66 -58.56 61.87
CA SER A 411 -224.77 -59.14 60.51
C SER A 411 -225.57 -58.40 59.37
N PRO A 412 -225.59 -58.90 58.11
CA PRO A 412 -224.66 -58.53 57.03
C PRO A 412 -225.35 -58.03 55.72
N SER A 413 -224.52 -57.62 54.75
CA SER A 413 -224.74 -57.64 53.27
C SER A 413 -226.08 -57.21 52.65
N ARG A 414 -226.04 -56.23 51.74
CA ARG A 414 -226.20 -56.42 50.28
C ARG A 414 -225.83 -55.17 49.49
#